data_AF-A0A661G3D3-F1
#
_entry.id   AF-A0A661G3D3-F1
#
_cell.length_a   1.000
_cell.length_b   1.000
_cell.length_c   1.000
_cell.angle_alpha   90.00
_cell.angle_beta   90.00
_cell.angle_gamma   90.00
#
_symmetry.space_group_name_H-M   'P 1'
#
loop_
_entity.id
_entity.type
_entity.pdbx_description
1 polymer ?
#
loop_
_entity_poly.entity_id
_entity_poly.type
_entity_poly.pdbx_seq_one_letter_code
_entity_poly.pdbx_strand_id
1 'polypeptide(L)' 'EKSLLKVLKGLAEYLEISLGDLLEGIVLHAFEGKAPFSDGTIKTINELKSVYSCPLTAADSHKMQEEGE' A
#
# COMPACT_ATOMS: atom_id res chain seq x y z
N GLU A 1 -1.64 13.03 -1.88
CA GLU A 1 -1.29 12.19 -0.71
C GLU A 1 -2.43 11.86 0.27
N LYS A 2 -3.34 12.78 0.63
CA LYS A 2 -4.41 12.50 1.63
C LYS A 2 -5.31 11.28 1.30
N SER A 3 -5.53 10.95 0.04
CA SER A 3 -6.34 9.79 -0.38
C SER A 3 -5.65 8.45 -0.15
N LEU A 4 -4.33 8.35 -0.39
CA LEU A 4 -3.56 7.13 -0.11
C LEU A 4 -3.54 6.82 1.39
N LEU A 5 -3.33 7.84 2.23
CA LEU A 5 -3.36 7.65 3.68
C LEU A 5 -4.72 7.13 4.17
N LYS A 6 -5.83 7.53 3.54
CA LYS A 6 -7.16 6.98 3.86
C LYS A 6 -7.28 5.52 3.45
N VAL A 7 -6.76 5.14 2.28
CA VAL A 7 -6.71 3.74 1.84
C VAL A 7 -5.90 2.90 2.82
N LEU A 8 -4.71 3.36 3.22
CA LEU A 8 -3.86 2.65 4.17
C LEU A 8 -4.52 2.50 5.55
N LYS A 9 -5.16 3.55 6.06
CA LYS A 9 -5.92 3.48 7.32
C LYS A 9 -7.11 2.53 7.23
N GLY A 10 -7.87 2.56 6.14
CA GLY A 10 -8.98 1.65 5.92
C GLY A 10 -8.53 0.19 5.77
N LEU A 11 -7.37 -0.05 5.16
CA LEU A 11 -6.80 -1.38 5.04
C LEU A 11 -6.31 -1.90 6.40
N ALA A 12 -5.66 -1.05 7.20
CA ALA A 12 -5.22 -1.42 8.54
C ALA A 12 -6.41 -1.82 9.43
N GLU A 13 -7.51 -1.05 9.37
CA GLU A 13 -8.76 -1.36 10.05
C GLU A 13 -9.37 -2.69 9.56
N TYR A 14 -9.41 -2.92 8.25
CA TYR A 14 -9.93 -4.17 7.68
C TYR A 14 -9.12 -5.41 8.11
N LEU A 15 -7.82 -5.26 8.29
CA LEU A 15 -6.90 -6.32 8.71
C LEU A 15 -6.77 -6.44 10.24
N GLU A 16 -7.47 -5.58 11.00
CA GLU A 16 -7.40 -5.53 12.47
C GLU A 16 -5.97 -5.34 13.03
N ILE A 17 -5.14 -4.55 12.33
CA ILE A 17 -3.76 -4.23 12.73
C ILE A 17 -3.55 -2.72 12.82
N SER A 18 -2.48 -2.29 13.46
CA SER A 18 -2.14 -0.86 13.46
C SER A 18 -1.64 -0.42 12.07
N LEU A 19 -1.76 0.88 11.78
CA LEU A 19 -1.14 1.45 10.58
C LEU A 19 0.39 1.25 10.59
N GLY A 20 1.01 1.22 11.77
CA GLY A 20 2.44 0.94 11.93
C GLY A 20 2.80 -0.47 11.48
N ASP A 21 2.08 -1.47 11.96
CA ASP A 21 2.30 -2.88 11.61
C ASP A 21 2.08 -3.13 10.11
N LEU A 22 1.05 -2.49 9.52
CA LEU A 22 0.81 -2.55 8.08
C LEU A 22 2.00 -2.00 7.29
N LEU A 23 2.52 -0.84 7.69
CA LEU A 23 3.65 -0.21 7.01
C LEU A 23 4.95 -1.01 7.20
N GLU A 24 5.20 -1.52 8.40
CA GLU A 24 6.34 -2.41 8.68
C GLU A 24 6.29 -3.64 7.76
N GLY A 25 5.15 -4.32 7.69
CA GLY A 25 4.96 -5.48 6.81
C GLY A 25 5.22 -5.18 5.34
N ILE A 26 4.69 -4.05 4.82
CA ILE A 26 4.91 -3.62 3.43
C ILE A 26 6.41 -3.35 3.18
N VAL A 27 7.07 -2.63 4.08
CA VAL A 27 8.47 -2.22 3.95
C VAL A 27 9.40 -3.44 4.02
N LEU A 28 9.17 -4.38 4.95
CA LEU A 28 9.98 -5.60 5.06
C LEU A 28 9.87 -6.46 3.79
N HIS A 29 8.67 -6.62 3.22
CA HIS A 29 8.52 -7.32 1.94
C HIS A 29 9.22 -6.60 0.80
N ALA A 30 9.14 -5.27 0.75
CA ALA A 30 9.84 -4.48 -0.27
C ALA A 30 11.37 -4.64 -0.16
N PHE A 31 11.92 -4.62 1.06
CA PHE A 31 13.35 -4.88 1.30
C PHE A 31 13.79 -6.28 0.85
N GLU A 32 12.89 -7.25 0.88
CA GLU A 32 13.14 -8.62 0.41
C GLU A 32 12.76 -8.86 -1.07
N GLY A 33 12.28 -7.82 -1.79
CA GLY A 33 11.81 -7.95 -3.17
C GLY A 33 10.55 -8.81 -3.34
N LYS A 34 9.74 -8.95 -2.29
CA LYS A 34 8.53 -9.78 -2.26
C LYS A 34 7.26 -8.94 -2.38
N ALA A 35 6.20 -9.54 -2.88
CA ALA A 35 4.87 -8.93 -2.88
C ALA A 35 4.26 -8.94 -1.47
N PRO A 36 3.82 -7.80 -0.92
CA PRO A 36 3.30 -7.71 0.46
C PRO A 36 1.86 -8.20 0.63
N PHE A 37 1.11 -8.42 -0.45
CA PHE A 37 -0.33 -8.66 -0.41
C PHE A 37 -0.75 -9.85 -1.27
N SER A 38 -1.74 -10.59 -0.78
CA SER A 38 -2.44 -11.62 -1.55
C SER A 38 -3.42 -11.01 -2.56
N ASP A 39 -3.88 -11.80 -3.53
CA ASP A 39 -4.92 -11.37 -4.48
C ASP A 39 -6.20 -10.89 -3.80
N GLY A 40 -6.60 -11.55 -2.71
CA GLY A 40 -7.76 -11.15 -1.91
C GLY A 40 -7.56 -9.77 -1.27
N THR A 41 -6.39 -9.52 -0.70
CA THR A 41 -6.03 -8.23 -0.11
C THR A 41 -5.94 -7.13 -1.18
N ILE A 42 -5.40 -7.44 -2.37
CA ILE A 42 -5.34 -6.51 -3.50
C ILE A 42 -6.75 -6.10 -3.95
N LYS A 43 -7.71 -7.04 -3.97
CA LYS A 43 -9.11 -6.72 -4.26
C LYS A 43 -9.67 -5.69 -3.28
N THR A 44 -9.48 -5.91 -1.98
CA THR A 44 -9.92 -4.96 -0.93
C THR A 44 -9.24 -3.60 -1.09
N ILE A 45 -7.93 -3.56 -1.41
CA ILE A 45 -7.22 -2.31 -1.69
C ILE A 45 -7.88 -1.55 -2.84
N ASN A 46 -8.24 -2.23 -3.93
CA ASN A 46 -8.88 -1.59 -5.09
C ASN A 46 -10.28 -1.04 -4.74
N GLU A 47 -11.06 -1.77 -3.94
CA GLU A 47 -12.36 -1.30 -3.44
C GLU A 47 -12.17 -0.03 -2.57
N LEU A 48 -11.21 -0.03 -1.65
CA LEU A 48 -10.88 1.13 -0.82
C LEU A 48 -10.39 2.32 -1.65
N LYS A 49 -9.56 2.08 -2.68
CA LYS A 49 -9.12 3.13 -3.62
C LYS A 49 -10.30 3.76 -4.34
N SER A 50 -11.30 2.98 -4.72
CA SER A 50 -12.54 3.50 -5.33
C SER A 50 -13.33 4.36 -4.35
N VAL A 51 -13.51 3.91 -3.10
CA VAL A 51 -14.26 4.64 -2.06
C VAL A 51 -13.62 5.99 -1.75
N TYR A 52 -12.29 6.04 -1.67
CA TYR A 52 -11.55 7.26 -1.33
C TYR A 52 -11.08 8.08 -2.53
N SER A 53 -11.50 7.71 -3.75
CA SER A 53 -11.07 8.33 -5.00
C SER A 53 -9.56 8.51 -5.07
N CYS A 54 -8.81 7.42 -4.85
CA CYS A 54 -7.35 7.41 -4.86
C CYS A 54 -6.83 6.98 -6.24
N PRO A 55 -6.37 7.92 -7.10
CA PRO A 55 -5.90 7.59 -8.45
C PRO A 55 -4.47 7.08 -8.46
N LEU A 56 -3.75 7.19 -7.35
CA LEU A 56 -2.30 6.97 -7.31
C LEU A 56 -1.93 5.52 -7.64
N THR A 57 -0.85 5.39 -8.39
CA THR A 57 -0.22 4.14 -8.83
C THR A 57 1.26 4.17 -8.47
N ALA A 58 1.96 3.04 -8.67
CA ALA A 58 3.40 2.99 -8.47
C ALA A 58 4.17 3.98 -9.37
N ALA A 59 3.62 4.38 -10.52
CA ALA A 59 4.24 5.37 -11.42
C ALA A 59 4.21 6.80 -10.83
N ASP A 60 3.33 7.06 -9.86
CA ASP A 60 3.24 8.34 -9.17
C ASP A 60 4.21 8.44 -7.98
N SER A 61 4.91 7.35 -7.65
CA SER A 61 5.96 7.36 -6.64
C SER A 61 7.07 8.33 -7.06
N HIS A 62 7.37 9.31 -6.21
CA HIS A 62 8.39 10.33 -6.46
C HIS A 62 9.75 9.67 -6.72
N LYS A 63 10.11 9.49 -8.00
CA LYS A 63 11.41 9.04 -8.55
C LYS A 63 12.42 8.53 -7.50
N MET A 64 12.08 7.47 -6.77
CA MET A 64 13.08 6.64 -6.10
C MET A 64 13.61 5.74 -7.20
N GLN A 65 14.61 6.24 -7.92
CA GLN A 65 15.48 5.38 -8.69
C GLN A 65 16.43 4.77 -7.67
N GLU A 66 16.36 3.45 -7.49
CA GLU A 66 17.50 2.72 -6.94
C GLU A 66 18.66 2.96 -7.91
N GLU A 67 19.82 3.40 -7.40
CA GLU A 67 21.02 3.55 -8.23
C GLU A 67 21.48 2.15 -8.67
N GLY A 68 21.02 1.73 -9.85
CA GLY A 68 21.63 0.67 -10.66
C GLY A 68 21.10 -0.75 -10.43
N GLU A 69 20.28 -1.20 -11.38
CA GLU A 69 20.57 -2.35 -12.25
C GLU A 69 20.21 -2.00 -13.70
#